data_AF-A0A2N3C2G3-F1
#
_entry.id   AF-A0A2N3C2G3-F1
#
_cell.length_a   1.000
_cell.length_b   1.000
_cell.length_c   1.000
_cell.angle_alpha   90.00
_cell.angle_beta   90.00
_cell.angle_gamma   90.00
#
_symmetry.space_group_name_H-M   'P 1'
#
loop_
_entity.id
_entity.type
_entity.pdbx_description
1 polymer ?
#
loop_
_entity_poly.entity_id
_entity_poly.type
_entity_poly.pdbx_seq_one_letter_code
_entity_poly.pdbx_strand_id
1 'polypeptide(L)'
;MLSLRIEEYIREDGSSPFGNWFDGLSREAAYKVVTARARMEHGNLAAVKWIGKIGEYRIDWGPGLRIYLARDGKELVILFGGGTKKRQQADIREAETLLAEYKIVERIRRDPRFAKGVLTEAATVFLGGEPEVARLMLRDIVNGTLGFEELSALTGIPPKSLHRMLSSRGNPAMDNLAAIFEAITGHLKVEVEARAKKAA
;
A
#
# COMPACT_ATOMS: atom_id res chain seq x y z
N MET A 1 -18.79 -5.34 -23.73
CA MET A 1 -19.18 -5.32 -22.30
C MET A 1 -17.96 -4.85 -21.52
N LEU A 2 -18.08 -3.81 -20.70
CA LEU A 2 -16.95 -3.31 -19.90
C LEU A 2 -16.73 -4.28 -18.73
N SER A 3 -15.60 -4.99 -18.73
CA SER A 3 -15.17 -5.81 -17.60
C SER A 3 -14.21 -4.98 -16.76
N LEU A 4 -14.49 -4.80 -15.47
CA LEU A 4 -13.54 -4.22 -14.53
C LEU A 4 -12.73 -5.33 -13.89
N ARG A 5 -11.42 -5.12 -13.76
CA ARG A 5 -10.56 -5.91 -12.88
C ARG A 5 -10.80 -5.46 -11.44
N ILE A 6 -11.14 -6.41 -10.58
CA ILE A 6 -11.31 -6.18 -9.15
C ILE A 6 -10.22 -6.93 -8.40
N GLU A 7 -9.34 -6.17 -7.77
CA GLU A 7 -8.18 -6.68 -7.02
C GLU A 7 -8.27 -6.25 -5.56
N GLU A 8 -7.67 -7.05 -4.69
CA GLU A 8 -7.52 -6.70 -3.29
C GLU A 8 -6.21 -5.94 -3.10
N TYR A 9 -6.21 -4.92 -2.24
CA TYR A 9 -4.96 -4.34 -1.80
C TYR A 9 -4.21 -5.36 -0.95
N ILE A 10 -3.07 -5.82 -1.45
CA ILE A 10 -2.14 -6.66 -0.71
C ILE A 10 -1.09 -5.75 -0.10
N ARG A 11 -1.02 -5.75 1.23
CA ARG A 11 0.05 -5.07 1.96
C ARG A 11 1.34 -5.84 1.78
N GLU A 12 2.44 -5.16 2.03
CA GLU A 12 3.78 -5.72 1.91
C GLU A 12 4.00 -6.99 2.74
N ASP A 13 3.41 -7.09 3.93
CA ASP A 13 3.51 -8.30 4.77
C ASP A 13 2.70 -9.48 4.24
N GLY A 14 2.14 -9.36 3.03
CA GLY A 14 1.27 -10.32 2.38
C GLY A 14 -0.17 -10.29 2.88
N SER A 15 -0.49 -9.44 3.86
CA SER A 15 -1.85 -9.35 4.38
C SER A 15 -2.79 -8.64 3.40
N SER A 16 -4.00 -9.16 3.27
CA SER A 16 -5.10 -8.50 2.57
C SER A 16 -6.07 -7.95 3.61
N PRO A 17 -6.20 -6.61 3.80
CA PRO A 17 -7.21 -6.06 4.70
C PRO A 17 -8.63 -6.46 4.30
N PHE A 18 -8.91 -6.55 2.99
CA PHE A 18 -10.17 -7.09 2.49
C PHE A 18 -10.32 -8.57 2.81
N GLY A 19 -9.32 -9.39 2.53
CA GLY A 19 -9.33 -10.83 2.81
C GLY A 19 -9.53 -11.13 4.29
N ASN A 20 -8.76 -10.48 5.15
CA ASN A 20 -8.88 -10.61 6.61
C ASN A 20 -10.29 -10.26 7.12
N TRP A 21 -10.90 -9.20 6.56
CA TRP A 21 -12.29 -8.85 6.89
C TRP A 21 -13.27 -9.91 6.35
N PHE A 22 -13.08 -10.36 5.11
CA PHE A 22 -13.94 -11.31 4.43
C PHE A 22 -13.96 -12.68 5.12
N ASP A 23 -12.80 -13.17 5.57
CA ASP A 23 -12.65 -14.45 6.26
C ASP A 23 -13.36 -14.47 7.63
N GLY A 24 -13.58 -13.30 8.22
CA GLY A 24 -14.37 -13.14 9.45
C GLY A 24 -15.89 -13.13 9.24
N LEU A 25 -16.38 -13.19 8.00
CA LEU A 25 -17.81 -13.10 7.71
C LEU A 25 -18.54 -14.43 7.92
N SER A 26 -19.83 -14.34 8.30
CA SER A 26 -20.72 -15.49 8.20
C SER A 26 -20.88 -15.91 6.74
N ARG A 27 -21.23 -17.18 6.50
CA ARG A 27 -21.46 -17.72 5.15
C ARG A 27 -22.42 -16.86 4.33
N GLU A 28 -23.52 -16.43 4.93
CA GLU A 28 -24.52 -15.60 4.26
C GLU A 28 -23.96 -14.23 3.87
N ALA A 29 -23.23 -13.59 4.77
CA ALA A 29 -22.56 -12.31 4.51
C ALA A 29 -21.51 -12.44 3.41
N ALA A 30 -20.69 -13.49 3.45
CA ALA A 30 -19.68 -13.78 2.44
C ALA A 30 -20.31 -13.93 1.04
N TYR A 31 -21.42 -14.67 0.91
CA TYR A 31 -22.14 -14.78 -0.37
C TYR A 31 -22.63 -13.43 -0.92
N LYS A 32 -23.06 -12.51 -0.05
CA LYS A 32 -23.45 -11.16 -0.47
C LYS A 32 -22.24 -10.38 -1.00
N VAL A 33 -21.09 -10.49 -0.34
CA VAL A 33 -19.85 -9.83 -0.77
C VAL A 33 -19.34 -10.40 -2.09
N VAL A 34 -19.36 -11.72 -2.27
CA VAL A 34 -19.02 -12.39 -3.55
C VAL A 34 -19.94 -11.92 -4.67
N THR A 35 -21.25 -11.84 -4.41
CA THR A 35 -22.23 -11.33 -5.38
C THR A 35 -21.95 -9.87 -5.74
N ALA A 36 -21.60 -9.03 -4.76
CA ALA A 36 -21.24 -7.64 -4.99
C ALA A 36 -19.97 -7.52 -5.85
N ARG A 37 -18.93 -8.31 -5.54
CA ARG A 37 -17.69 -8.38 -6.33
C ARG A 37 -17.98 -8.76 -7.79
N ALA A 38 -18.73 -9.84 -8.02
CA ALA A 38 -19.11 -10.27 -9.36
C ALA A 38 -19.89 -9.19 -10.13
N ARG A 39 -20.77 -8.43 -9.47
CA ARG A 39 -21.46 -7.28 -10.10
C ARG A 39 -20.48 -6.18 -10.51
N MET A 40 -19.52 -5.87 -9.64
CA MET A 40 -18.49 -4.87 -9.94
C MET A 40 -17.59 -5.31 -11.11
N GLU A 41 -17.22 -6.60 -11.17
CA GLU A 41 -16.44 -7.18 -12.28
C GLU A 41 -17.15 -7.00 -13.63
N HIS A 42 -18.47 -7.13 -13.65
CA HIS A 42 -19.31 -6.84 -14.82
C HIS A 42 -19.58 -5.34 -15.05
N GLY A 43 -18.86 -4.44 -14.37
CA GLY A 43 -18.94 -3.00 -14.54
C GLY A 43 -20.07 -2.31 -13.76
N ASN A 44 -20.85 -3.05 -12.96
CA ASN A 44 -21.94 -2.47 -12.19
C ASN A 44 -21.43 -1.86 -10.88
N LEU A 45 -21.22 -0.54 -10.91
CA LEU A 45 -20.87 0.28 -9.75
C LEU A 45 -22.03 1.17 -9.25
N ALA A 46 -23.28 0.91 -9.64
CA ALA A 46 -24.41 1.76 -9.26
C ALA A 46 -24.65 1.82 -7.73
N ALA A 47 -24.27 0.75 -7.02
CA ALA A 47 -24.34 0.68 -5.56
C ALA A 47 -23.13 1.31 -4.85
N VAL A 48 -22.16 1.85 -5.60
CA VAL A 48 -21.01 2.56 -5.03
C VAL A 48 -21.37 4.02 -4.78
N LYS A 49 -21.23 4.46 -3.54
CA LYS A 49 -21.21 5.88 -3.20
C LYS A 49 -19.75 6.35 -3.10
N TRP A 50 -19.37 7.33 -3.90
CA TRP A 50 -18.05 7.96 -3.83
C TRP A 50 -17.99 9.02 -2.73
N ILE A 51 -16.92 8.98 -1.95
CA ILE A 51 -16.59 9.88 -0.84
C ILE A 51 -15.12 10.28 -1.06
N GLY A 52 -14.90 11.43 -1.71
CA GLY A 52 -13.56 11.81 -2.15
C GLY A 52 -12.97 10.76 -3.11
N LYS A 53 -11.83 10.16 -2.73
CA LYS A 53 -11.14 9.14 -3.53
C LYS A 53 -11.57 7.70 -3.21
N ILE A 54 -12.32 7.51 -2.12
CA ILE A 54 -12.83 6.21 -1.69
C ILE A 54 -14.25 6.01 -2.21
N GLY A 55 -14.53 4.83 -2.70
CA GLY A 55 -15.87 4.33 -3.01
C GLY A 55 -16.35 3.39 -1.90
N GLU A 56 -17.61 3.54 -1.52
CA GLU A 56 -18.30 2.64 -0.61
C GLU A 56 -19.37 1.86 -1.39
N TYR A 57 -19.13 0.57 -1.65
CA TYR A 57 -20.17 -0.31 -2.19
C TYR A 57 -21.15 -0.69 -1.07
N ARG A 58 -22.41 -0.34 -1.24
CA ARG A 58 -23.46 -0.56 -0.24
C ARG A 58 -24.24 -1.82 -0.55
N ILE A 59 -24.14 -2.79 0.34
CA ILE A 59 -24.99 -3.99 0.31
C ILE A 59 -26.15 -3.74 1.27
N ASP A 60 -27.36 -3.65 0.72
CA ASP A 60 -28.58 -3.50 1.50
C ASP A 60 -29.09 -4.88 1.94
N TRP A 61 -28.47 -5.39 3.00
CA TRP A 61 -28.79 -6.68 3.60
C TRP A 61 -28.31 -6.72 5.05
N GLY A 62 -29.15 -7.24 5.95
CA GLY A 62 -28.82 -7.53 7.35
C GLY A 62 -28.11 -6.36 8.06
N PRO A 63 -26.86 -6.52 8.53
CA PRO A 63 -26.12 -5.49 9.27
C PRO A 63 -25.71 -4.27 8.42
N GLY A 64 -26.04 -4.25 7.13
CA GLY A 64 -25.67 -3.19 6.19
C GLY A 64 -24.19 -3.24 5.86
N LEU A 65 -23.76 -4.29 5.15
CA LEU A 65 -22.37 -4.49 4.76
C LEU A 65 -21.89 -3.39 3.79
N ARG A 66 -20.63 -3.01 3.92
CA ARG A 66 -19.94 -2.01 3.09
C ARG A 66 -18.62 -2.57 2.63
N ILE A 67 -18.30 -2.40 1.35
CA ILE A 67 -16.97 -2.70 0.80
C ILE A 67 -16.33 -1.36 0.44
N TYR A 68 -15.11 -1.13 0.93
CA TYR A 68 -14.36 0.09 0.64
C TYR A 68 -13.38 -0.18 -0.50
N LEU A 69 -13.42 0.69 -1.50
CA LEU A 69 -12.66 0.51 -2.74
C LEU A 69 -12.14 1.84 -3.27
N ALA A 70 -11.20 1.81 -4.20
CA ALA A 70 -10.87 2.96 -5.04
C ALA A 70 -10.65 2.52 -6.48
N ARG A 71 -10.76 3.46 -7.41
CA ARG A 71 -10.41 3.24 -8.81
C ARG A 71 -8.95 3.59 -9.07
N ASP A 72 -8.31 2.80 -9.92
CA ASP A 72 -7.02 3.12 -10.49
C ASP A 72 -7.08 3.05 -12.03
N GLY A 73 -7.16 4.22 -12.66
CA GLY A 73 -7.48 4.29 -14.08
C GLY A 73 -8.93 3.91 -14.39
N LYS A 74 -9.16 3.42 -15.62
CA LYS A 74 -10.52 3.15 -16.13
C LYS A 74 -11.02 1.74 -15.82
N GLU A 75 -10.11 0.78 -15.69
CA GLU A 75 -10.45 -0.65 -15.71
C GLU A 75 -10.13 -1.38 -14.40
N LEU A 76 -9.39 -0.76 -13.48
CA LEU A 76 -8.98 -1.39 -12.21
C LEU A 76 -9.69 -0.76 -11.02
N VAL A 77 -10.22 -1.62 -10.14
CA VAL A 77 -10.75 -1.27 -8.83
C VAL A 77 -9.99 -2.07 -7.78
N ILE A 78 -9.52 -1.38 -6.75
CA ILE A 78 -8.81 -1.97 -5.62
C ILE A 78 -9.73 -1.98 -4.41
N LEU A 79 -9.85 -3.13 -3.74
CA LEU A 79 -10.59 -3.33 -2.50
C LEU A 79 -9.66 -3.16 -1.30
N PHE A 80 -10.03 -2.27 -0.38
CA PHE A 80 -9.22 -1.94 0.80
C PHE A 80 -9.76 -2.52 2.09
N GLY A 81 -10.95 -3.12 2.08
CA GLY A 81 -11.57 -3.65 3.27
C GLY A 81 -13.09 -3.68 3.17
N GLY A 82 -13.71 -3.97 4.29
CA GLY A 82 -15.13 -3.81 4.45
C GLY A 82 -15.53 -3.74 5.91
N GLY A 83 -16.83 -3.56 6.12
CA GLY A 83 -17.37 -3.39 7.45
C GLY A 83 -18.88 -3.37 7.43
N THR A 84 -19.44 -2.87 8.53
CA THR A 84 -20.88 -2.68 8.67
C THR A 84 -21.18 -1.19 8.86
N LYS A 85 -22.43 -0.80 8.67
CA LYS A 85 -22.87 0.58 8.87
C LYS A 85 -22.45 1.17 10.23
N LYS A 86 -22.34 0.35 11.28
CA LYS A 86 -21.96 0.80 12.64
C LYS A 86 -20.53 1.34 12.73
N ARG A 87 -19.62 0.86 11.89
CA ARG A 87 -18.19 1.22 11.91
C ARG A 87 -17.77 2.12 10.75
N GLN A 88 -18.73 2.56 9.95
CA GLN A 88 -18.51 3.26 8.68
C GLN A 88 -17.41 4.33 8.73
N GLN A 89 -17.45 5.22 9.73
CA GLN A 89 -16.50 6.32 9.80
C GLN A 89 -15.06 5.87 10.11
N ALA A 90 -14.89 4.80 10.90
CA ALA A 90 -13.59 4.22 11.17
C ALA A 90 -13.05 3.49 9.94
N ASP A 91 -13.89 2.69 9.29
CA ASP A 91 -13.49 1.89 8.14
C ASP A 91 -13.17 2.78 6.92
N ILE A 92 -13.85 3.94 6.74
CA ILE A 92 -13.48 4.94 5.73
C ILE A 92 -12.07 5.48 5.98
N ARG A 93 -11.75 5.87 7.22
CA ARG A 93 -10.41 6.41 7.55
C ARG A 93 -9.33 5.39 7.31
N GLU A 94 -9.58 4.13 7.69
CA GLU A 94 -8.66 3.02 7.42
C GLU A 94 -8.44 2.83 5.92
N ALA A 95 -9.51 2.82 5.12
CA ALA A 95 -9.42 2.72 3.66
C ALA A 95 -8.67 3.91 3.03
N GLU A 96 -8.82 5.14 3.56
CA GLU A 96 -8.05 6.30 3.11
C GLU A 96 -6.55 6.15 3.39
N THR A 97 -6.18 5.63 4.56
CA THR A 97 -4.78 5.31 4.89
C THR A 97 -4.21 4.26 3.94
N LEU A 98 -4.93 3.15 3.72
CA LEU A 98 -4.48 2.09 2.82
C LEU A 98 -4.40 2.55 1.36
N LEU A 99 -5.31 3.43 0.92
CA LEU A 99 -5.24 4.04 -0.40
C LEU A 99 -4.00 4.93 -0.54
N ALA A 100 -3.63 5.67 0.51
CA ALA A 100 -2.42 6.48 0.49
C ALA A 100 -1.16 5.61 0.35
N GLU A 101 -1.07 4.51 1.12
CA GLU A 101 0.01 3.52 0.99
C GLU A 101 0.09 2.99 -0.46
N TYR A 102 -1.03 2.51 -1.01
CA TYR A 102 -1.11 2.00 -2.39
C TYR A 102 -0.65 3.04 -3.42
N LYS A 103 -1.11 4.30 -3.32
CA LYS A 103 -0.80 5.34 -4.31
C LYS A 103 0.65 5.77 -4.30
N ILE A 104 1.33 5.74 -3.15
CA ILE A 104 2.77 6.03 -3.07
C ILE A 104 3.54 4.97 -3.86
N VAL A 105 3.29 3.69 -3.56
CA VAL A 105 3.97 2.55 -4.20
C VAL A 105 3.70 2.53 -5.72
N GLU A 106 2.44 2.70 -6.14
CA GLU A 106 2.11 2.78 -7.57
C GLU A 106 2.81 3.95 -8.27
N ARG A 107 2.94 5.11 -7.61
CA ARG A 107 3.62 6.26 -8.19
C ARG A 107 5.12 6.01 -8.31
N ILE A 108 5.74 5.42 -7.30
CA ILE A 108 7.15 5.00 -7.36
C ILE A 108 7.37 4.06 -8.55
N ARG A 109 6.48 3.08 -8.73
CA ARG A 109 6.56 2.12 -9.84
C ARG A 109 6.44 2.77 -11.22
N ARG A 110 5.59 3.80 -11.35
CA ARG A 110 5.28 4.43 -12.65
C ARG A 110 6.17 5.64 -12.99
N ASP A 111 6.79 6.26 -12.00
CA ASP A 111 7.54 7.51 -12.16
C ASP A 111 8.94 7.40 -11.54
N PRO A 112 9.98 7.09 -12.34
CA PRO A 112 11.37 6.99 -11.88
C PRO A 112 11.91 8.29 -11.27
N ARG A 113 11.42 9.46 -11.70
CA ARG A 113 11.84 10.74 -11.11
C ARG A 113 11.27 10.90 -9.71
N PHE A 114 10.01 10.48 -9.52
CA PHE A 114 9.41 10.43 -8.19
C PHE A 114 10.15 9.44 -7.30
N ALA A 115 10.46 8.23 -7.77
CA ALA A 115 11.24 7.24 -7.02
C ALA A 115 12.59 7.81 -6.55
N LYS A 116 13.34 8.49 -7.44
CA LYS A 116 14.58 9.20 -7.08
C LYS A 116 14.34 10.25 -5.99
N GLY A 117 13.28 11.06 -6.14
CA GLY A 117 12.92 12.09 -5.15
C GLY A 117 12.61 11.51 -3.78
N VAL A 118 11.84 10.41 -3.71
CA VAL A 118 11.55 9.71 -2.45
C VAL A 118 12.84 9.16 -1.83
N LEU A 119 13.78 8.65 -2.64
CA LEU A 119 15.07 8.15 -2.15
C LEU A 119 15.95 9.25 -1.56
N THR A 120 16.05 10.39 -2.24
CA THR A 120 16.76 11.58 -1.75
C THR A 120 16.15 12.11 -0.46
N GLU A 121 14.82 12.13 -0.38
CA GLU A 121 14.11 12.57 0.82
C GLU A 121 14.33 11.59 1.97
N ALA A 122 14.28 10.28 1.73
CA ALA A 122 14.56 9.27 2.75
C ALA A 122 15.96 9.45 3.36
N ALA A 123 16.98 9.71 2.53
CA ALA A 123 18.33 10.01 3.02
C ALA A 123 18.39 11.33 3.81
N THR A 124 17.69 12.37 3.35
CA THR A 124 17.65 13.68 4.01
C THR A 124 16.98 13.60 5.39
N VAL A 125 15.82 12.95 5.47
CA VAL A 125 15.05 12.74 6.70
C VAL A 125 15.83 11.85 7.68
N PHE A 126 16.52 10.82 7.18
CA PHE A 126 17.42 10.00 8.01
C PHE A 126 18.52 10.84 8.65
N LEU A 127 19.23 11.65 7.86
CA LEU A 127 20.28 12.56 8.36
C LEU A 127 19.74 13.67 9.26
N GLY A 128 18.45 14.02 9.11
CA GLY A 128 17.74 14.99 9.94
C GLY A 128 17.30 14.45 11.31
N GLY A 129 17.52 13.17 11.60
CA GLY A 129 17.19 12.56 12.89
C GLY A 129 15.79 11.93 12.95
N GLU A 130 15.17 11.64 11.81
CA GLU A 130 13.86 10.96 11.71
C GLU A 130 13.99 9.56 11.05
N PRO A 131 14.76 8.62 11.64
CA PRO A 131 15.04 7.34 11.01
C PRO A 131 13.80 6.45 10.84
N GLU A 132 12.74 6.64 11.64
CA GLU A 132 11.45 5.96 11.49
C GLU A 132 10.82 6.27 10.15
N VAL A 133 10.77 7.56 9.77
CA VAL A 133 10.16 8.03 8.53
C VAL A 133 10.99 7.56 7.34
N ALA A 134 12.32 7.69 7.42
CA ALA A 134 13.22 7.22 6.39
C ALA A 134 13.06 5.72 6.10
N ARG A 135 12.92 4.88 7.14
CA ARG A 135 12.67 3.44 6.98
C ARG A 135 11.39 3.15 6.21
N LEU A 136 10.30 3.85 6.51
CA LEU A 136 9.04 3.70 5.80
C LEU A 136 9.15 4.13 4.33
N MET A 137 9.87 5.22 4.04
CA MET A 137 10.09 5.68 2.67
C MET A 137 10.96 4.71 1.87
N LEU A 138 12.03 4.17 2.46
CA LEU A 138 12.85 3.13 1.85
C LEU A 138 12.03 1.88 1.54
N ARG A 139 11.16 1.49 2.47
CA ARG A 139 10.23 0.39 2.29
C ARG A 139 9.30 0.61 1.09
N ASP A 140 8.72 1.79 0.97
CA ASP A 140 7.84 2.14 -0.15
C ASP A 140 8.61 2.11 -1.48
N ILE A 141 9.87 2.55 -1.49
CA ILE A 141 10.74 2.47 -2.66
C ILE A 141 10.99 1.02 -3.05
N VAL A 142 11.37 0.17 -2.10
CA VAL A 142 11.60 -1.27 -2.35
C VAL A 142 10.35 -1.90 -2.93
N ASN A 143 9.17 -1.66 -2.35
CA ASN A 143 7.89 -2.18 -2.84
C ASN A 143 7.51 -1.67 -4.24
N GLY A 144 7.90 -0.45 -4.59
CA GLY A 144 7.64 0.16 -5.88
C GLY A 144 8.65 -0.20 -6.97
N THR A 145 9.79 -0.82 -6.63
CA THR A 145 10.92 -1.04 -7.54
C THR A 145 11.33 -2.52 -7.60
N LEU A 146 12.39 -2.91 -6.88
CA LEU A 146 13.02 -4.22 -6.95
C LEU A 146 12.34 -5.30 -6.08
N GLY A 147 11.59 -4.89 -5.05
CA GLY A 147 10.97 -5.79 -4.08
C GLY A 147 11.99 -6.45 -3.14
N PHE A 148 11.49 -7.18 -2.15
CA PHE A 148 12.33 -7.72 -1.07
C PHE A 148 13.18 -8.93 -1.46
N GLU A 149 12.73 -9.71 -2.44
CA GLU A 149 13.49 -10.87 -2.92
C GLU A 149 14.75 -10.44 -3.68
N GLU A 150 14.63 -9.47 -4.60
CA GLU A 150 15.80 -8.90 -5.29
C GLU A 150 16.69 -8.13 -4.32
N LEU A 151 16.12 -7.39 -3.36
CA LEU A 151 16.91 -6.68 -2.34
C LEU A 151 17.73 -7.66 -1.52
N SER A 152 17.15 -8.80 -1.17
CA SER A 152 17.83 -9.87 -0.46
C SER A 152 18.99 -10.43 -1.28
N ALA A 153 18.79 -10.67 -2.57
CA ALA A 153 19.84 -11.15 -3.46
C ALA A 153 21.01 -10.15 -3.59
N LEU A 154 20.72 -8.84 -3.63
CA LEU A 154 21.74 -7.80 -3.75
C LEU A 154 22.51 -7.54 -2.45
N THR A 155 21.83 -7.62 -1.30
CA THR A 155 22.42 -7.27 0.01
C THR A 155 22.94 -8.47 0.80
N GLY A 156 22.53 -9.69 0.45
CA GLY A 156 22.76 -10.90 1.25
C GLY A 156 21.93 -10.96 2.53
N ILE A 157 21.02 -10.00 2.77
CA ILE A 157 20.19 -9.94 3.97
C ILE A 157 18.89 -10.71 3.72
N PRO A 158 18.45 -11.63 4.59
CA PRO A 158 17.20 -12.38 4.37
C PRO A 158 15.95 -11.48 4.23
N PRO A 159 14.96 -11.81 3.37
CA PRO A 159 13.79 -10.97 3.13
C PRO A 159 13.02 -10.62 4.41
N LYS A 160 12.81 -11.60 5.30
CA LYS A 160 12.16 -11.38 6.61
C LYS A 160 12.89 -10.37 7.48
N SER A 161 14.22 -10.33 7.40
CA SER A 161 15.02 -9.35 8.15
C SER A 161 14.89 -7.96 7.55
N LEU A 162 14.90 -7.84 6.22
CA LEU A 162 14.70 -6.59 5.49
C LEU A 162 13.32 -5.99 5.81
N HIS A 163 12.24 -6.78 5.74
CA HIS A 163 10.89 -6.35 6.14
C HIS A 163 10.86 -5.80 7.57
N ARG A 164 11.49 -6.52 8.52
CA ARG A 164 11.55 -6.09 9.92
C ARG A 164 12.33 -4.79 10.08
N MET A 165 13.48 -4.69 9.41
CA MET A 165 14.37 -3.52 9.44
C MET A 165 13.70 -2.26 8.90
N LEU A 166 12.95 -2.37 7.81
CA LEU A 166 12.28 -1.23 7.17
C LEU A 166 10.89 -0.93 7.74
N SER A 167 10.43 -1.69 8.73
CA SER A 167 9.20 -1.38 9.46
C SER A 167 9.33 -0.13 10.33
N SER A 168 8.19 0.44 10.77
CA SER A 168 8.16 1.61 11.67
C SER A 168 8.91 1.40 12.99
N ARG A 169 9.01 0.15 13.47
CA ARG A 169 9.74 -0.22 14.70
C ARG A 169 11.06 -0.96 14.45
N GLY A 170 11.49 -1.07 13.19
CA GLY A 170 12.78 -1.63 12.83
C GLY A 170 13.97 -0.87 13.41
N ASN A 171 15.13 -1.52 13.43
CA ASN A 171 16.38 -0.87 13.82
C ASN A 171 17.54 -1.50 13.02
N PRO A 172 17.70 -1.14 11.74
CA PRO A 172 18.81 -1.65 10.94
C PRO A 172 20.13 -1.12 11.49
N ALA A 173 21.15 -1.99 11.51
CA ALA A 173 22.52 -1.53 11.67
C ALA A 173 22.90 -0.60 10.50
N MET A 174 23.82 0.33 10.74
CA MET A 174 24.25 1.31 9.73
C MET A 174 24.76 0.64 8.44
N ASP A 175 25.53 -0.44 8.56
CA ASP A 175 26.05 -1.17 7.40
C ASP A 175 24.93 -1.78 6.56
N ASN A 176 23.89 -2.32 7.20
CA ASN A 176 22.72 -2.85 6.49
C ASN A 176 21.96 -1.73 5.78
N LEU A 177 21.84 -0.57 6.42
CA LEU A 177 21.18 0.58 5.81
C LEU A 177 21.96 1.09 4.59
N ALA A 178 23.29 1.17 4.70
CA ALA A 178 24.17 1.54 3.60
C ALA A 178 24.02 0.57 2.41
N ALA A 179 24.01 -0.75 2.67
CA ALA A 179 23.79 -1.77 1.65
C ALA A 179 22.42 -1.64 0.97
N ILE A 180 21.36 -1.31 1.73
CA ILE A 180 20.02 -1.07 1.17
C ILE A 180 20.03 0.17 0.27
N PHE A 181 20.64 1.28 0.69
CA PHE A 181 20.76 2.47 -0.15
C PHE A 181 21.53 2.16 -1.44
N GLU A 182 22.65 1.47 -1.35
CA GLU A 182 23.48 1.08 -2.50
C GLU A 182 22.71 0.19 -3.48
N ALA A 183 21.96 -0.80 -2.98
CA ALA A 183 21.14 -1.67 -3.81
C ALA A 183 20.04 -0.89 -4.56
N ILE A 184 19.37 0.04 -3.87
CA ILE A 184 18.30 0.87 -4.47
C ILE A 184 18.89 1.85 -5.49
N THR A 185 19.98 2.57 -5.18
CA THR A 185 20.61 3.51 -6.12
C THR A 185 21.12 2.80 -7.36
N GLY A 186 21.73 1.62 -7.20
CA GLY A 186 22.17 0.75 -8.29
C GLY A 186 21.01 0.31 -9.18
N HIS A 187 19.91 -0.17 -8.59
CA HIS A 187 18.72 -0.60 -9.34
C HIS A 187 18.07 0.56 -10.10
N LEU A 188 17.93 1.72 -9.46
CA LEU A 188 17.37 2.92 -10.08
C LEU A 188 18.32 3.60 -11.08
N LYS A 189 19.61 3.24 -11.08
CA LYS A 189 20.68 3.89 -11.86
C LYS A 189 20.75 5.40 -11.60
N VAL A 190 20.68 5.79 -10.33
CA VAL A 190 20.69 7.19 -9.90
C VAL A 190 21.77 7.44 -8.86
N GLU A 191 22.37 8.63 -8.94
CA GLU A 191 23.13 9.20 -7.84
C GLU A 191 22.22 10.01 -6.92
N VAL A 192 22.49 9.93 -5.61
CA VAL A 192 21.72 10.59 -4.57
C VAL A 192 22.66 11.50 -3.78
N GLU A 193 22.34 12.79 -3.75
CA GLU A 193 22.94 13.75 -2.84
C GLU A 193 21.93 14.09 -1.75
N ALA A 194 22.30 13.90 -0.48
CA ALA A 194 21.48 14.27 0.66
C ALA A 194 22.22 15.33 1.48
N ARG A 195 21.47 16.30 2.02
CA ARG A 195 22.03 17.38 2.85
C ARG A 195 21.26 17.43 4.16
N ALA A 196 21.97 17.30 5.27
CA ALA A 196 21.39 17.55 6.58
C ALA A 196 20.98 19.03 6.66
N LYS A 197 19.69 19.30 6.91
CA LYS A 197 19.26 20.64 7.29
C LYS A 197 19.47 20.81 8.79
N LYS A 198 20.16 21.87 9.22
CA LYS A 198 20.17 22.26 10.63
C LYS A 198 18.73 22.54 11.05
N ALA A 199 18.27 21.90 12.12
CA ALA A 199 17.08 22.35 12.82
C ALA A 199 17.32 23.82 13.23
N ALA A 200 16.38 24.69 12.86
CA ALA A 200 16.37 26.10 13.23
C ALA A 200 16.00 26.28 14.71
#